data_AF-A0A374I276-F1
#
_entry.id   AF-A0A374I276-F1
#
_cell.length_a   1.000
_cell.length_b   1.000
_cell.length_c   1.000
_cell.angle_alpha   90.00
_cell.angle_beta   90.00
_cell.angle_gamma   90.00
#
_symmetry.space_group_name_H-M   'P 1'
#
loop_
_entity.id
_entity.type
_entity.pdbx_description
1 polymer ?
#
loop_
_entity_poly.entity_id
_entity_poly.type
_entity_poly.pdbx_seq_one_letter_code
_entity_poly.pdbx_strand_id
1 'polypeptide(L)'
;MKDKELRRIIGERAKSRRTELNLTQPYVADKMGVTASTIQRYEAGTIDNTKKMVLEGLSEALHVSVKWLKGETDSYETDITDKKELLIRDAMTGIIENLPTNLDNADGDFAKNLLLAILNEYKLFADSFTNACNNFKGNTEYADVAAKMGFESNQEYNEIMFLREITHSVNAFNDIADIIRIYSKNPGVAVQRLSNLLEDNSDSV
;
A
#
# COMPACT_ATOMS: atom_id res chain seq x y z
N MET A 1 -8.71 2.73 41.74
CA MET A 1 -8.69 1.31 41.33
C MET A 1 -9.21 1.11 39.91
N LYS A 2 -10.42 1.56 39.56
CA LYS A 2 -10.98 1.46 38.19
C LYS A 2 -10.09 2.09 37.09
N ASP A 3 -9.51 3.25 37.38
CA ASP A 3 -8.66 3.96 36.40
C ASP A 3 -7.31 3.26 36.13
N LYS A 4 -6.73 2.62 37.16
CA LYS A 4 -5.48 1.86 37.01
C LYS A 4 -5.68 0.60 36.17
N GLU A 5 -6.82 -0.05 36.34
CA GLU A 5 -7.18 -1.24 35.57
C GLU A 5 -7.49 -0.91 34.11
N LEU A 6 -8.22 0.18 33.86
CA LEU A 6 -8.47 0.66 32.50
C LEU A 6 -7.16 0.98 31.77
N ARG A 7 -6.21 1.64 32.44
CA ARG A 7 -4.89 1.93 31.85
C ARG A 7 -4.12 0.66 31.48
N ARG A 8 -4.21 -0.37 32.32
CA ARG A 8 -3.60 -1.69 32.07
C ARG A 8 -4.21 -2.35 30.84
N ILE A 9 -5.55 -2.38 30.74
CA ILE A 9 -6.28 -2.96 29.60
C ILE A 9 -5.90 -2.26 28.30
N ILE A 10 -5.92 -0.92 28.27
CA ILE A 10 -5.53 -0.14 27.09
C ILE A 10 -4.09 -0.46 26.67
N GLY A 11 -3.17 -0.47 27.65
CA GLY A 11 -1.76 -0.76 27.38
C GLY A 11 -1.51 -2.16 26.84
N GLU A 12 -2.16 -3.17 27.41
CA GLU A 12 -2.05 -4.57 26.97
C GLU A 12 -2.63 -4.77 25.56
N ARG A 13 -3.82 -4.22 25.28
CA ARG A 13 -4.46 -4.32 23.97
C ARG A 13 -3.67 -3.56 22.90
N ALA A 14 -3.18 -2.35 23.20
CA ALA A 14 -2.31 -1.60 22.30
C ALA A 14 -1.02 -2.37 21.98
N LYS A 15 -0.35 -2.90 23.00
CA LYS A 15 0.87 -3.70 22.83
C LYS A 15 0.60 -4.97 22.00
N SER A 16 -0.48 -5.68 22.30
CA SER A 16 -0.87 -6.91 21.61
C SER A 16 -1.07 -6.66 20.11
N ARG A 17 -1.86 -5.65 19.74
CA ARG A 17 -2.09 -5.30 18.34
C ARG A 17 -0.81 -4.84 17.64
N ARG A 18 0.02 -4.04 18.31
CA ARG A 18 1.33 -3.62 17.76
C ARG A 18 2.22 -4.83 17.45
N THR A 19 2.27 -5.81 18.34
CA THR A 19 3.07 -7.02 18.13
C THR A 19 2.50 -7.95 17.07
N GLU A 20 1.17 -8.05 16.98
CA GLU A 20 0.47 -8.80 15.92
C GLU A 20 0.84 -8.25 14.53
N LEU A 21 0.87 -6.92 14.41
CA LEU A 21 1.28 -6.22 13.19
C LEU A 21 2.81 -6.15 12.99
N ASN A 22 3.61 -6.79 13.85
CA ASN A 22 5.08 -6.74 13.80
C ASN A 22 5.65 -5.30 13.74
N LEU A 23 5.01 -4.39 14.47
CA LEU A 23 5.39 -2.98 14.56
C LEU A 23 6.29 -2.72 15.75
N THR A 24 7.19 -1.75 15.61
CA THR A 24 8.10 -1.31 16.68
C THR A 24 7.46 -0.18 17.48
N GLN A 25 7.87 0.02 18.74
CA GLN A 25 7.39 1.17 19.53
C GLN A 25 7.73 2.52 18.86
N PRO A 26 8.92 2.72 18.25
CA PRO A 26 9.20 3.92 17.46
C PRO A 26 8.20 4.19 16.33
N TYR A 27 7.70 3.16 15.64
CA TYR A 27 6.70 3.34 14.59
C TYR A 27 5.42 4.00 15.11
N VAL A 28 4.86 3.45 16.20
CA VAL A 28 3.64 4.01 16.82
C VAL A 28 3.92 5.39 17.41
N ALA A 29 5.14 5.61 17.91
CA ALA A 29 5.54 6.89 18.47
C ALA A 29 5.56 8.00 17.41
N ASP A 30 6.11 7.70 16.23
CA ASP A 30 6.14 8.61 15.07
C ASP A 30 4.72 9.01 14.65
N LYS A 31 3.82 8.02 14.49
CA LYS A 31 2.41 8.27 14.16
C LYS A 31 1.66 9.10 15.19
N MET A 32 2.03 8.97 16.47
CA MET A 32 1.40 9.71 17.55
C MET A 32 2.10 11.05 17.87
N GLY A 33 3.23 11.38 17.22
CA GLY A 33 4.01 12.57 17.55
C GLY A 33 4.61 12.56 18.97
N VAL A 34 4.97 11.38 19.50
CA VAL A 34 5.56 11.21 20.84
C VAL A 34 6.88 10.44 20.78
N THR A 35 7.55 10.26 21.92
CA THR A 35 8.77 9.44 22.01
C THR A 35 8.44 7.95 22.14
N ALA A 36 9.35 7.07 21.69
CA ALA A 36 9.21 5.62 21.88
C ALA A 36 9.08 5.23 23.38
N SER A 37 9.78 5.94 24.27
CA SER A 37 9.64 5.76 25.72
C SER A 37 8.25 6.13 26.26
N THR A 38 7.52 7.00 25.56
CA THR A 38 6.15 7.35 25.91
C THR A 38 5.19 6.22 25.51
N ILE A 39 5.36 5.62 24.32
CA ILE A 39 4.62 4.42 23.92
C ILE A 39 4.87 3.27 24.88
N GLN A 40 6.12 3.00 25.26
CA GLN A 40 6.45 1.98 26.25
C GLN A 40 5.70 2.19 27.58
N ARG A 41 5.61 3.44 28.04
CA ARG A 41 4.89 3.77 29.28
C ARG A 41 3.37 3.67 29.14
N TYR A 42 2.80 4.02 27.98
CA TYR A 42 1.39 3.78 27.66
C TYR A 42 1.05 2.29 27.66
N GLU A 43 1.89 1.46 27.03
CA GLU A 43 1.73 0.00 27.00
C GLU A 43 1.84 -0.63 28.38
N ALA A 44 2.71 -0.09 29.23
CA ALA A 44 2.86 -0.54 30.62
C ALA A 44 1.77 0.01 31.56
N GLY A 45 0.91 0.93 31.09
CA GLY A 45 -0.09 1.62 31.92
C GLY A 45 0.52 2.50 33.03
N THR A 46 1.79 2.89 32.91
CA THR A 46 2.52 3.64 33.96
C THR A 46 2.26 5.15 33.88
N ILE A 47 1.79 5.63 32.72
CA ILE A 47 1.29 6.99 32.52
C ILE A 47 -0.17 6.93 32.04
N ASP A 48 -0.87 8.06 32.14
CA ASP A 48 -2.28 8.13 31.76
C ASP A 48 -2.47 7.99 30.24
N ASN A 49 -3.09 6.89 29.81
CA ASN A 49 -3.46 6.58 28.42
C ASN A 49 -4.98 6.65 28.19
N THR A 50 -5.76 7.16 29.16
CA THR A 50 -7.22 7.22 29.09
C THR A 50 -7.75 8.50 28.44
N LYS A 51 -6.86 9.48 28.23
CA LYS A 51 -7.19 10.75 27.58
C LYS A 51 -7.66 10.53 26.15
N LYS A 52 -8.69 11.27 25.75
CA LYS A 52 -9.28 11.21 24.40
C LYS A 52 -8.22 11.26 23.29
N MET A 53 -7.32 12.26 23.32
CA MET A 53 -6.27 12.40 22.32
C MET A 53 -5.31 11.19 22.24
N VAL A 54 -4.98 10.56 23.38
CA VAL A 54 -4.09 9.40 23.41
C VAL A 54 -4.78 8.18 22.85
N LEU A 55 -6.06 7.98 23.21
CA LEU A 55 -6.88 6.90 22.69
C LEU A 55 -7.11 7.02 21.18
N GLU A 56 -7.42 8.23 20.69
CA GLU A 56 -7.57 8.50 19.26
C GLU A 56 -6.26 8.24 18.52
N GLY A 57 -5.12 8.73 19.04
CA GLY A 57 -3.82 8.48 18.43
C GLY A 57 -3.40 7.01 18.43
N LEU A 58 -3.67 6.25 19.49
CA LEU A 58 -3.43 4.80 19.52
C LEU A 58 -4.39 4.05 18.58
N SER A 59 -5.65 4.47 18.53
CA SER A 59 -6.69 3.90 17.68
C SER A 59 -6.33 4.05 16.20
N GLU A 60 -5.88 5.23 15.81
CA GLU A 60 -5.43 5.54 14.46
C GLU A 60 -4.12 4.80 14.11
N ALA A 61 -3.09 4.89 14.96
CA ALA A 61 -1.79 4.27 14.69
C ALA A 61 -1.83 2.72 14.63
N LEU A 62 -2.79 2.09 15.30
CA LEU A 62 -2.96 0.64 15.34
C LEU A 62 -4.16 0.15 14.52
N HIS A 63 -4.90 1.08 13.89
CA HIS A 63 -6.11 0.83 13.10
C HIS A 63 -7.12 -0.08 13.82
N VAL A 64 -7.45 0.28 15.07
CA VAL A 64 -8.43 -0.41 15.93
C VAL A 64 -9.39 0.60 16.53
N SER A 65 -10.59 0.17 16.93
CA SER A 65 -11.53 1.07 17.60
C SER A 65 -11.10 1.46 19.02
N VAL A 66 -11.42 2.69 19.44
CA VAL A 66 -11.25 3.14 20.83
C VAL A 66 -12.02 2.26 21.83
N LYS A 67 -13.21 1.78 21.45
CA LYS A 67 -14.03 0.87 22.27
C LYS A 67 -13.26 -0.42 22.57
N TRP A 68 -12.59 -0.97 21.56
CA TRP A 68 -11.75 -2.14 21.76
C TRP A 68 -10.54 -1.82 22.63
N LEU A 69 -9.83 -0.72 22.41
CA LEU A 69 -8.70 -0.34 23.29
C LEU A 69 -9.12 -0.29 24.76
N LYS A 70 -10.34 0.18 25.06
CA LYS A 70 -10.87 0.28 26.42
C LYS A 70 -11.37 -1.04 27.03
N GLY A 71 -11.47 -2.12 26.26
CA GLY A 71 -12.09 -3.36 26.76
C GLY A 71 -13.61 -3.41 26.67
N GLU A 72 -14.25 -2.47 25.95
CA GLU A 72 -15.72 -2.39 25.86
C GLU A 72 -16.31 -3.37 24.83
N THR A 73 -15.47 -3.89 23.92
CA THR A 73 -15.79 -4.91 22.91
C THR A 73 -14.59 -5.82 22.73
N ASP A 74 -14.80 -7.09 22.39
CA ASP A 74 -13.73 -8.04 22.08
C ASP A 74 -13.36 -8.05 20.58
N SER A 75 -14.28 -7.60 19.71
CA SER A 75 -14.00 -7.37 18.29
C SER A 75 -13.42 -5.98 18.09
N TYR A 76 -12.23 -5.91 17.48
CA TYR A 76 -11.62 -4.63 17.11
C TYR A 76 -12.02 -4.11 15.72
N GLU A 77 -12.77 -4.90 14.93
CA GLU A 77 -13.26 -4.59 13.57
C GLU A 77 -12.26 -3.77 12.76
N THR A 78 -11.31 -4.44 12.12
CA THR A 78 -10.33 -3.80 11.24
C THR A 78 -10.27 -4.54 9.92
N ASP A 79 -10.13 -3.77 8.86
CA ASP A 79 -9.89 -4.32 7.53
C ASP A 79 -8.39 -4.64 7.32
N ILE A 80 -7.51 -4.30 8.26
CA ILE A 80 -6.06 -4.52 8.16
C ILE A 80 -5.68 -5.90 8.66
N THR A 81 -5.27 -6.75 7.71
CA THR A 81 -4.93 -8.15 7.94
C THR A 81 -3.46 -8.37 8.30
N ASP A 82 -2.54 -7.55 7.77
CA ASP A 82 -1.11 -7.67 8.03
C ASP A 82 -0.34 -6.35 7.98
N LYS A 83 0.96 -6.42 8.30
CA LYS A 83 1.88 -5.28 8.31
C LYS A 83 2.02 -4.59 6.95
N LYS A 84 2.06 -5.34 5.85
CA LYS A 84 2.21 -4.76 4.50
C LYS A 84 0.96 -3.98 4.14
N GLU A 85 -0.22 -4.50 4.42
CA GLU A 85 -1.48 -3.78 4.19
C GLU A 85 -1.51 -2.46 4.97
N LEU A 86 -1.08 -2.48 6.23
CA LEU A 86 -0.96 -1.27 7.05
C LEU A 86 -0.01 -0.25 6.45
N LEU A 87 1.19 -0.68 6.04
CA LEU A 87 2.18 0.20 5.42
C LEU A 87 1.69 0.78 4.09
N ILE A 88 0.93 0.01 3.30
CA ILE A 88 0.32 0.50 2.05
C ILE A 88 -0.71 1.59 2.35
N ARG A 89 -1.61 1.37 3.30
CA ARG A 89 -2.62 2.38 3.69
C ARG A 89 -1.96 3.65 4.21
N ASP A 90 -0.97 3.51 5.08
CA ASP A 90 -0.24 4.65 5.63
C ASP A 90 0.51 5.44 4.54
N ALA A 91 1.08 4.75 3.55
CA ALA A 91 1.70 5.40 2.39
C ALA A 91 0.67 6.13 1.53
N MET A 92 -0.50 5.52 1.26
CA MET A 92 -1.58 6.14 0.51
C MET A 92 -2.13 7.39 1.20
N THR A 93 -2.36 7.34 2.50
CA THR A 93 -2.78 8.50 3.30
C THR A 93 -1.74 9.61 3.21
N GLY A 94 -0.46 9.28 3.41
CA GLY A 94 0.62 10.26 3.31
C GLY A 94 0.74 10.90 1.93
N ILE A 95 0.51 10.13 0.85
CA ILE A 95 0.45 10.67 -0.52
C ILE A 95 -0.71 11.65 -0.67
N ILE A 96 -1.91 11.30 -0.19
CA ILE A 96 -3.11 12.14 -0.30
C ILE A 96 -2.94 13.45 0.46
N GLU A 97 -2.43 13.40 1.69
CA GLU A 97 -2.19 14.57 2.54
C GLU A 97 -1.14 15.52 1.96
N ASN A 98 -0.15 14.98 1.24
CA ASN A 98 0.96 15.73 0.66
C ASN A 98 0.89 15.83 -0.86
N LEU A 99 -0.32 15.73 -1.45
CA LEU A 99 -0.50 16.01 -2.86
C LEU A 99 0.07 17.41 -3.18
N PRO A 100 0.76 17.58 -4.31
CA PRO A 100 1.39 18.85 -4.70
C PRO A 100 0.32 19.87 -5.11
N THR A 101 -0.41 20.37 -4.13
CA THR A 101 -1.53 21.31 -4.26
C THR A 101 -1.07 22.76 -4.29
N ASN A 102 0.20 23.01 -3.98
CA ASN A 102 0.86 24.31 -3.91
C ASN A 102 1.75 24.63 -5.13
N LEU A 103 1.83 23.73 -6.11
CA LEU A 103 2.47 24.00 -7.39
C LEU A 103 1.52 24.77 -8.31
N ASP A 104 2.07 25.56 -9.23
CA ASP A 104 1.40 26.15 -10.38
C ASP A 104 0.46 25.12 -11.02
N ASN A 105 -0.73 25.53 -11.48
CA ASN A 105 -1.76 24.57 -11.92
C ASN A 105 -1.21 23.52 -12.90
N ALA A 106 -0.37 23.90 -13.87
CA ALA A 106 0.19 22.95 -14.85
C ALA A 106 1.17 21.93 -14.26
N ASP A 107 2.09 22.37 -13.39
CA ASP A 107 3.07 21.48 -12.75
C ASP A 107 2.38 20.54 -11.73
N GLY A 108 1.44 21.09 -10.96
CA GLY A 108 0.61 20.32 -10.02
C GLY A 108 -0.26 19.29 -10.74
N ASP A 109 -0.86 19.65 -11.87
CA ASP A 109 -1.68 18.76 -12.67
C ASP A 109 -0.85 17.64 -13.30
N PHE A 110 0.35 17.93 -13.80
CA PHE A 110 1.28 16.90 -14.27
C PHE A 110 1.59 15.89 -13.16
N ALA A 111 1.92 16.35 -11.95
CA ALA A 111 2.25 15.46 -10.83
C ALA A 111 1.06 14.58 -10.40
N LYS A 112 -0.16 15.14 -10.40
CA LYS A 112 -1.38 14.36 -10.11
C LYS A 112 -1.67 13.32 -11.20
N ASN A 113 -1.55 13.71 -12.46
CA ASN A 113 -1.75 12.81 -13.60
C ASN A 113 -0.70 11.69 -13.60
N LEU A 114 0.53 11.98 -13.20
CA LEU A 114 1.59 10.99 -13.07
C LEU A 114 1.28 9.96 -11.98
N LEU A 115 0.81 10.42 -10.81
CA LEU A 115 0.36 9.53 -9.75
C LEU A 115 -0.79 8.64 -10.24
N LEU A 116 -1.78 9.22 -10.93
CA LEU A 116 -2.90 8.48 -11.48
C LEU A 116 -2.44 7.39 -12.46
N ALA A 117 -1.51 7.72 -13.37
CA ALA A 117 -0.95 6.75 -14.31
C ALA A 117 -0.28 5.58 -13.58
N ILE A 118 0.56 5.85 -12.58
CA ILE A 118 1.24 4.80 -11.80
C ILE A 118 0.23 3.89 -11.07
N LEU A 119 -0.82 4.48 -10.50
CA LEU A 119 -1.86 3.72 -9.79
C LEU A 119 -2.67 2.83 -10.73
N ASN A 120 -3.03 3.34 -11.91
CA ASN A 120 -3.72 2.56 -12.93
C ASN A 120 -2.83 1.41 -13.44
N GLU A 121 -1.54 1.67 -13.70
CA GLU A 121 -0.65 0.61 -14.18
C GLU A 121 -0.38 -0.45 -13.13
N TYR A 122 -0.32 -0.07 -11.85
CA TYR A 122 -0.24 -1.06 -10.78
C TYR A 122 -1.50 -1.94 -10.74
N LYS A 123 -2.69 -1.38 -10.96
CA LYS A 123 -3.94 -2.15 -11.01
C LYS A 123 -3.93 -3.16 -12.15
N LEU A 124 -3.61 -2.71 -13.38
CA LEU A 124 -3.51 -3.60 -14.54
C LEU A 124 -2.44 -4.67 -14.35
N PHE A 125 -1.27 -4.29 -13.83
CA PHE A 125 -0.22 -5.24 -13.47
C PHE A 125 -0.71 -6.29 -12.48
N ALA A 126 -1.41 -5.90 -11.41
CA ALA A 126 -1.89 -6.82 -10.40
C ALA A 126 -2.85 -7.87 -11.00
N ASP A 127 -3.74 -7.46 -11.89
CA ASP A 127 -4.67 -8.34 -12.58
C ASP A 127 -3.92 -9.32 -13.51
N SER A 128 -3.04 -8.82 -14.38
CA SER A 128 -2.23 -9.67 -15.27
C SER A 128 -1.27 -10.57 -14.53
N PHE A 129 -0.65 -10.09 -13.44
CA PHE A 129 0.25 -10.89 -12.61
C PHE A 129 -0.51 -12.02 -11.91
N THR A 130 -1.73 -11.75 -11.45
CA THR A 130 -2.61 -12.76 -10.85
C THR A 130 -2.98 -13.82 -11.88
N ASN A 131 -3.39 -13.39 -13.08
CA ASN A 131 -3.68 -14.29 -14.20
C ASN A 131 -2.45 -15.14 -14.57
N ALA A 132 -1.28 -14.52 -14.69
CA ALA A 132 -0.03 -15.21 -15.02
C ALA A 132 0.34 -16.25 -13.95
N CYS A 133 0.19 -15.90 -12.67
CA CYS A 133 0.40 -16.82 -11.55
C CYS A 133 -0.56 -18.01 -11.60
N ASN A 134 -1.84 -17.77 -11.80
CA ASN A 134 -2.85 -18.82 -11.80
C ASN A 134 -2.73 -19.75 -13.01
N ASN A 135 -2.37 -19.21 -14.17
CA ASN A 135 -2.41 -19.95 -15.43
C ASN A 135 -1.08 -20.60 -15.81
N PHE A 136 0.06 -20.01 -15.47
CA PHE A 136 1.35 -20.47 -15.99
C PHE A 136 2.33 -20.92 -14.91
N LYS A 137 2.26 -20.38 -13.68
CA LYS A 137 3.26 -20.68 -12.65
C LYS A 137 3.16 -22.14 -12.16
N GLY A 138 4.08 -22.98 -12.65
CA GLY A 138 4.12 -24.40 -12.30
C GLY A 138 2.99 -25.24 -12.93
N ASN A 139 2.29 -24.70 -13.94
CA ASN A 139 1.20 -25.39 -14.61
C ASN A 139 1.76 -26.53 -15.49
N THR A 140 1.16 -27.72 -15.47
CA THR A 140 1.56 -28.87 -16.32
C THR A 140 0.55 -29.23 -17.42
N GLU A 141 -0.61 -28.59 -17.44
CA GLU A 141 -1.72 -28.85 -18.36
C GLU A 141 -1.38 -28.48 -19.81
N TYR A 142 -0.45 -27.54 -20.02
CA TYR A 142 -0.06 -27.07 -21.35
C TYR A 142 1.11 -27.84 -21.99
N ALA A 143 1.55 -28.96 -21.41
CA ALA A 143 2.75 -29.67 -21.90
C ALA A 143 2.63 -30.13 -23.37
N ASP A 144 1.47 -30.65 -23.76
CA ASP A 144 1.20 -31.07 -25.15
C ASP A 144 1.14 -29.87 -26.11
N VAL A 145 0.65 -28.72 -25.63
CA VAL A 145 0.60 -27.47 -26.41
C VAL A 145 2.02 -26.93 -26.60
N ALA A 146 2.82 -26.90 -25.53
CA ALA A 146 4.21 -26.50 -25.55
C ALA A 146 5.02 -27.32 -26.56
N ALA A 147 4.90 -28.65 -26.52
CA ALA A 147 5.57 -29.54 -27.45
C ALA A 147 5.13 -29.32 -28.91
N LYS A 148 3.83 -29.11 -29.16
CA LYS A 148 3.31 -28.81 -30.50
C LYS A 148 3.77 -27.46 -31.05
N MET A 149 4.00 -26.48 -30.17
CA MET A 149 4.51 -25.17 -30.52
C MET A 149 6.04 -25.14 -30.67
N GLY A 150 6.73 -26.24 -30.35
CA GLY A 150 8.17 -26.39 -30.53
C GLY A 150 9.02 -25.88 -29.36
N PHE A 151 8.43 -25.69 -28.17
CA PHE A 151 9.19 -25.36 -26.97
C PHE A 151 9.98 -26.58 -26.47
N GLU A 152 11.16 -26.34 -25.89
CA GLU A 152 12.05 -27.39 -25.37
C GLU A 152 11.46 -28.04 -24.11
N SER A 153 10.67 -27.27 -23.36
CA SER A 153 9.97 -27.76 -22.17
C SER A 153 8.69 -27.00 -21.88
N ASN A 154 7.80 -27.63 -21.12
CA ASN A 154 6.61 -26.97 -20.58
C ASN A 154 6.98 -25.81 -19.62
N GLN A 155 8.13 -25.91 -18.94
CA GLN A 155 8.62 -24.82 -18.10
C GLN A 155 8.95 -23.58 -18.94
N GLU A 156 9.68 -23.75 -20.05
CA GLU A 156 10.01 -22.66 -20.97
C GLU A 156 8.74 -21.99 -21.53
N TYR A 157 7.76 -22.79 -21.98
CA TYR A 157 6.46 -22.27 -22.42
C TYR A 157 5.78 -21.43 -21.34
N ASN A 158 5.71 -21.94 -20.10
CA ASN A 158 5.10 -21.23 -18.99
C ASN A 158 5.82 -19.92 -18.67
N GLU A 159 7.15 -19.91 -18.68
CA GLU A 159 7.94 -18.69 -18.43
C GLU A 159 7.70 -17.62 -19.49
N ILE A 160 7.64 -18.01 -20.77
CA ILE A 160 7.37 -17.09 -21.88
C ILE A 160 5.95 -16.55 -21.83
N MET A 161 4.96 -17.41 -21.56
CA MET A 161 3.56 -16.99 -21.45
C MET A 161 3.35 -16.10 -20.22
N PHE A 162 3.96 -16.44 -19.09
CA PHE A 162 3.95 -15.59 -17.90
C PHE A 162 4.53 -14.20 -18.21
N LEU A 163 5.71 -14.16 -18.86
CA LEU A 163 6.35 -12.90 -19.23
C LEU A 163 5.46 -12.09 -20.18
N ARG A 164 4.85 -12.75 -21.16
CA ARG A 164 3.94 -12.11 -22.11
C ARG A 164 2.79 -11.39 -21.40
N GLU A 165 2.18 -12.02 -20.39
CA GLU A 165 1.09 -11.41 -19.62
C GLU A 165 1.52 -10.11 -18.93
N ILE A 166 2.74 -10.06 -18.38
CA ILE A 166 3.21 -8.88 -17.63
C ILE A 166 3.99 -7.86 -18.48
N THR A 167 4.29 -8.19 -19.75
CA THR A 167 5.16 -7.36 -20.61
C THR A 167 4.56 -5.97 -20.86
N HIS A 168 3.22 -5.86 -20.96
CA HIS A 168 2.57 -4.57 -21.14
C HIS A 168 2.89 -3.60 -19.99
N SER A 169 2.88 -4.07 -18.73
CA SER A 169 3.19 -3.24 -17.57
C SER A 169 4.66 -2.79 -17.58
N VAL A 170 5.59 -3.66 -18.01
CA VAL A 170 7.01 -3.31 -18.14
C VAL A 170 7.18 -2.16 -19.13
N ASN A 171 6.50 -2.22 -20.27
CA ASN A 171 6.54 -1.16 -21.28
C ASN A 171 5.95 0.15 -20.74
N ALA A 172 4.79 0.09 -20.09
CA ALA A 172 4.16 1.27 -19.51
C ALA A 172 5.03 1.96 -18.44
N PHE A 173 5.70 1.19 -17.57
CA PHE A 173 6.64 1.78 -16.60
C PHE A 173 7.85 2.43 -17.28
N ASN A 174 8.33 1.89 -18.40
CA ASN A 174 9.39 2.53 -19.19
C ASN A 174 8.90 3.85 -19.81
N ASP A 175 7.68 3.87 -20.33
CA ASP A 175 7.07 5.09 -20.89
C ASP A 175 6.89 6.17 -19.82
N ILE A 176 6.39 5.79 -18.63
CA ILE A 176 6.30 6.68 -17.47
C ILE A 176 7.68 7.23 -17.09
N ALA A 177 8.72 6.38 -17.06
CA ALA A 177 10.08 6.82 -16.75
C ALA A 177 10.62 7.84 -17.77
N ASP A 178 10.32 7.65 -19.05
CA ASP A 178 10.73 8.57 -20.12
C ASP A 178 9.94 9.89 -20.08
N ILE A 179 8.65 9.84 -19.77
CA ILE A 179 7.81 11.03 -19.52
C ILE A 179 8.43 11.90 -18.41
N ILE A 180 8.78 11.28 -17.27
CA ILE A 180 9.40 11.98 -16.14
C ILE A 180 10.71 12.66 -16.57
N ARG A 181 11.58 11.96 -17.31
CA ARG A 181 12.87 12.51 -17.78
C ARG A 181 12.67 13.71 -18.70
N ILE A 182 11.73 13.61 -19.64
CA ILE A 182 11.51 14.63 -20.66
C ILE A 182 10.89 15.89 -20.06
N TYR A 183 10.12 15.78 -18.98
CA TYR A 183 9.45 16.94 -18.35
C TYR A 183 10.39 18.14 -18.15
N SER A 184 11.59 17.89 -17.62
CA SER A 184 12.61 18.93 -17.37
C SER A 184 13.09 19.68 -18.62
N LYS A 185 13.00 19.05 -19.80
CA LYS A 185 13.50 19.59 -21.08
C LYS A 185 12.37 20.08 -21.98
N ASN A 186 11.22 19.42 -21.94
CA ASN A 186 10.06 19.71 -22.77
C ASN A 186 8.76 19.32 -22.04
N PRO A 187 8.27 20.19 -21.13
CA PRO A 187 7.06 19.92 -20.35
C PRO A 187 5.83 19.64 -21.21
N GLY A 188 5.65 20.38 -22.32
CA GLY A 188 4.49 20.20 -23.20
C GLY A 188 4.41 18.81 -23.83
N VAL A 189 5.55 18.26 -24.27
CA VAL A 189 5.60 16.88 -24.80
C VAL A 189 5.38 15.84 -23.70
N ALA A 190 5.93 16.07 -22.50
CA ALA A 190 5.74 15.17 -21.38
C ALA A 190 4.26 15.11 -20.95
N VAL A 191 3.59 16.26 -20.85
CA VAL A 191 2.16 16.35 -20.55
C VAL A 191 1.33 15.64 -21.60
N GLN A 192 1.58 15.88 -22.90
CA GLN A 192 0.84 15.22 -23.97
C GLN A 192 1.00 13.69 -23.94
N ARG A 193 2.23 13.20 -23.76
CA ARG A 193 2.49 11.75 -23.67
C ARG A 193 1.80 11.11 -22.46
N LEU A 194 1.81 11.80 -21.33
CA LEU A 194 1.12 11.35 -20.12
C LEU A 194 -0.40 11.31 -20.32
N SER A 195 -0.97 12.32 -20.99
CA SER A 195 -2.40 12.32 -21.34
C SER A 195 -2.77 11.14 -22.21
N ASN A 196 -1.99 10.85 -23.27
CA ASN A 196 -2.25 9.70 -24.13
C ASN A 196 -2.23 8.37 -23.34
N LEU A 197 -1.25 8.20 -22.44
CA LEU A 197 -1.14 7.01 -21.60
C LEU A 197 -2.34 6.86 -20.65
N LEU A 198 -2.90 7.97 -20.16
CA LEU A 198 -4.12 7.95 -19.34
C LEU A 198 -5.38 7.66 -20.15
N GLU A 199 -5.47 8.11 -21.41
CA GLU A 199 -6.59 7.83 -22.31
C GLU A 199 -6.63 6.33 -22.68
N ASP A 200 -5.50 5.73 -23.03
CA ASP A 200 -5.40 4.30 -23.34
C ASP A 200 -5.85 3.40 -22.17
N ASN A 201 -5.65 3.87 -20.94
CA ASN A 201 -6.07 3.20 -19.71
C ASN A 201 -7.54 3.42 -19.33
N SER A 202 -8.24 4.37 -19.97
CA SER A 202 -9.65 4.65 -19.71
C SER A 202 -10.60 3.78 -20.53
N ASP A 203 -10.15 3.28 -21.68
CA ASP A 203 -10.90 2.40 -22.58
C ASP A 203 -10.84 0.91 -22.18
N SER A 204 -10.09 0.57 -21.12
CA SER A 204 -9.86 -0.79 -20.64
C SER A 204 -10.66 -1.16 -19.37
N VAL A 205 -11.64 -0.33 -18.97
CA VAL A 205 -12.55 -0.54 -17.82
C VAL A 205 -13.95 -0.96 -18.25
#